data_AF-A0A0C2D6A5-F1
#
_entry.id   AF-A0A0C2D6A5-F1
#
_cell.length_a   1.000
_cell.length_b   1.000
_cell.length_c   1.000
_cell.angle_alpha   90.00
_cell.angle_beta   90.00
_cell.angle_gamma   90.00
#
_symmetry.space_group_name_H-M   'P 1'
#
loop_
_entity.id
_entity.type
_entity.pdbx_description
1 polymer ?
#
loop_
_entity_poly.entity_id
_entity_poly.type
_entity_poly.pdbx_seq_one_letter_code
_entity_poly.pdbx_strand_id
1 'polypeptide(L)'
;MVTGALGLMLLVSEDAAASPPAGEVEAHEFTRLSVPIPEGMIVNGGGPPPTPTADPEYVYVNMDGTNIICNGNDDAVANSSWIACQYGFSGNYPSWGGTAAQRQSIMDATKQDWAPFNVVVTESRPVSGTYTMCLTGPANHPFGNGVLGIAPLDCNDQMPSNVVFAFHSASQLGQFGANTQATTISQEVAHAYGLEHVSSSSDIMNPYNQGGNPSFTDTCITLVSGQGQPIQCNPQHQQFCSAGQQNSYQELLGMFGANDPDTEAPNVVVSYPYDGDTFEIGASFTITCEANDNQDLASVQLWIDGAQMGGTKAAPPFAWEVTNIPEGSYEIYCIAADEWDNSAMSPVIGILVEQGGMPGDGGADSGGDSGGDSGSDSGGESGGEDSGGLPPGFGLDDSDSGCACASDGLPTRAPALMLLTLLGLPLLRRRQ
;
A
#
# COMPACT_ATOMS: atom_id res chain seq x y z
N MET A 1 32.15 -52.43 -66.09
CA MET A 1 31.94 -53.80 -65.57
C MET A 1 32.88 -54.00 -64.40
N VAL A 2 32.41 -53.80 -63.17
CA VAL A 2 33.06 -54.33 -61.97
C VAL A 2 31.94 -54.84 -61.06
N THR A 3 31.66 -56.13 -61.24
CA THR A 3 31.14 -57.09 -60.25
C THR A 3 31.93 -56.96 -58.94
N GLY A 4 31.45 -57.19 -57.73
CA GLY A 4 30.30 -57.88 -57.13
C GLY A 4 30.69 -58.00 -55.64
N ALA A 5 29.80 -57.77 -54.69
CA ALA A 5 28.96 -58.79 -54.04
C ALA A 5 29.22 -58.75 -52.52
N LEU A 6 28.12 -58.61 -51.80
CA LEU A 6 27.93 -58.65 -50.35
C LEU A 6 28.43 -59.95 -49.70
N GLY A 7 28.80 -59.84 -48.42
CA GLY A 7 28.52 -60.87 -47.42
C GLY A 7 29.50 -60.88 -46.24
N LEU A 8 29.06 -60.46 -45.05
CA LEU A 8 28.72 -61.37 -43.94
C LEU A 8 28.63 -60.61 -42.60
N MET A 9 27.52 -60.88 -41.90
CA MET A 9 27.10 -60.39 -40.60
C MET A 9 27.99 -60.94 -39.46
N LEU A 10 28.35 -60.10 -38.49
CA LEU A 10 28.70 -60.54 -37.13
C LEU A 10 28.09 -59.56 -36.10
N LEU A 11 27.20 -60.07 -35.26
CA LEU A 11 26.59 -59.40 -34.10
C LEU A 11 27.56 -59.39 -32.93
N VAL A 12 27.91 -58.23 -32.36
CA VAL A 12 28.45 -58.11 -30.99
C VAL A 12 28.01 -56.76 -30.36
N SER A 13 27.17 -56.89 -29.33
CA SER A 13 26.88 -56.04 -28.15
C SER A 13 26.83 -54.50 -28.24
N GLU A 14 25.66 -53.97 -27.86
CA GLU A 14 25.49 -52.62 -27.30
C GLU A 14 26.37 -52.46 -26.06
N ASP A 15 27.40 -51.62 -26.16
CA ASP A 15 28.21 -51.21 -25.02
C ASP A 15 27.60 -49.92 -24.44
N ALA A 16 27.28 -49.98 -23.15
CA ALA A 16 26.78 -48.85 -22.39
C ALA A 16 27.85 -47.76 -22.35
N ALA A 17 27.54 -46.59 -22.90
CA ALA A 17 28.42 -45.43 -22.78
C ALA A 17 28.64 -45.10 -21.30
N ALA A 18 29.85 -45.37 -20.83
CA ALA A 18 30.31 -45.02 -19.50
C ALA A 18 30.16 -43.52 -19.26
N SER A 19 29.57 -43.16 -18.12
CA SER A 19 29.51 -41.78 -17.64
C SER A 19 30.94 -41.21 -17.50
N PRO A 20 31.19 -39.98 -17.97
CA PRO A 20 32.47 -39.32 -17.72
C PRO A 20 32.66 -39.09 -16.20
N PRO A 21 33.90 -39.10 -15.70
CA PRO A 21 34.17 -38.98 -14.29
C PRO A 21 33.77 -37.59 -13.78
N ALA A 22 33.16 -37.54 -12.61
CA ALA A 22 32.89 -36.32 -11.87
C ALA A 22 34.21 -35.64 -11.49
N GLY A 23 34.61 -34.65 -12.27
CA GLY A 23 35.75 -33.78 -12.02
C GLY A 23 35.27 -32.33 -11.94
N GLU A 24 35.32 -31.80 -10.72
CA GLU A 24 35.29 -30.40 -10.31
C GLU A 24 34.32 -29.48 -11.07
N VAL A 25 33.14 -29.28 -10.47
CA VAL A 25 32.29 -28.11 -10.75
C VAL A 25 33.15 -26.89 -10.43
N GLU A 26 33.56 -26.14 -11.45
CA GLU A 26 34.20 -24.85 -11.23
C GLU A 26 33.28 -24.02 -10.35
N ALA A 27 33.80 -23.60 -9.20
CA ALA A 27 33.10 -22.69 -8.31
C ALA A 27 32.69 -21.47 -9.14
N HIS A 28 31.37 -21.29 -9.31
CA HIS A 28 30.81 -20.11 -9.97
C HIS A 28 31.52 -18.88 -9.42
N GLU A 29 32.23 -18.17 -10.29
CA GLU A 29 32.92 -16.93 -9.97
C GLU A 29 31.92 -16.02 -9.23
N PHE A 30 32.15 -15.77 -7.94
CA PHE A 30 31.25 -14.99 -7.10
C PHE A 30 30.97 -13.63 -7.77
N THR A 31 29.78 -13.45 -8.32
CA THR A 31 29.42 -12.19 -8.98
C THR A 31 29.35 -11.10 -7.94
N ARG A 32 30.28 -10.15 -8.01
CA ARG A 32 30.35 -8.99 -7.11
C ARG A 32 29.13 -8.12 -7.34
N LEU A 33 28.53 -7.67 -6.25
CA LEU A 33 27.27 -6.96 -6.31
C LEU A 33 27.48 -5.48 -6.67
N SER A 34 28.58 -4.83 -6.27
CA SER A 34 28.79 -3.38 -6.48
C SER A 34 30.23 -2.92 -6.80
N VAL A 35 30.34 -1.71 -7.40
CA VAL A 35 31.58 -0.96 -7.73
C VAL A 35 32.01 -0.11 -6.51
N PRO A 36 33.30 0.21 -6.29
CA PRO A 36 33.66 1.07 -5.17
C PRO A 36 33.08 2.47 -5.39
N ILE A 37 32.38 2.98 -4.38
CA ILE A 37 31.67 4.27 -4.36
C ILE A 37 32.55 5.39 -4.95
N PRO A 38 32.22 6.00 -6.12
CA PRO A 38 32.93 7.18 -6.62
C PRO A 38 33.10 8.32 -5.60
N GLU A 39 34.25 9.01 -5.65
CA GLU A 39 34.51 10.21 -4.83
C GLU A 39 33.40 11.26 -5.03
N GLY A 40 32.76 11.70 -3.94
CA GLY A 40 31.63 12.63 -3.95
C GLY A 40 30.24 11.99 -3.84
N MET A 41 30.14 10.65 -3.83
CA MET A 41 28.88 9.89 -3.64
C MET A 41 28.54 9.56 -2.18
N ILE A 42 29.22 10.19 -1.23
CA ILE A 42 28.92 10.06 0.19
C ILE A 42 28.21 11.33 0.59
N VAL A 43 26.91 11.23 0.81
CA VAL A 43 26.22 12.28 1.55
C VAL A 43 26.61 12.09 3.01
N ASN A 44 27.67 12.80 3.40
CA ASN A 44 28.21 12.72 4.74
C ASN A 44 27.30 13.56 5.64
N GLY A 45 26.18 12.96 6.05
CA GLY A 45 25.18 13.66 6.84
C GLY A 45 25.74 14.12 8.17
N GLY A 46 26.35 13.21 8.93
CA GLY A 46 26.66 13.44 10.35
C GLY A 46 25.46 13.91 11.19
N GLY A 47 24.28 14.03 10.57
CA GLY A 47 23.01 14.41 11.14
C GLY A 47 22.35 13.19 11.78
N PRO A 48 21.36 13.41 12.64
CA PRO A 48 20.61 12.31 13.22
C PRO A 48 19.94 11.48 12.11
N PRO A 49 19.72 10.18 12.31
CA PRO A 49 18.85 9.39 11.44
C PRO A 49 17.47 10.06 11.33
N PRO A 50 16.75 9.88 10.21
CA PRO A 50 15.35 10.23 10.16
C PRO A 50 14.64 9.59 11.35
N THR A 51 13.68 10.34 11.91
CA THR A 51 12.85 9.80 12.98
C THR A 51 11.69 9.06 12.32
N PRO A 52 11.39 7.82 12.71
CA PRO A 52 10.25 7.09 12.18
C PRO A 52 8.98 7.93 12.26
N THR A 53 8.27 8.00 11.14
CA THR A 53 6.97 8.69 11.00
C THR A 53 5.84 7.67 10.85
N ALA A 54 4.60 8.14 10.98
CA ALA A 54 3.43 7.34 10.59
C ALA A 54 3.42 7.09 9.07
N ASP A 55 3.76 8.11 8.28
CA ASP A 55 3.86 8.00 6.83
C ASP A 55 5.00 7.03 6.44
N PRO A 56 4.76 6.08 5.50
CA PRO A 56 5.79 5.15 5.03
C PRO A 56 6.79 5.83 4.08
N GLU A 57 8.01 5.28 4.05
CA GLU A 57 8.96 5.57 2.97
C GLU A 57 8.59 4.79 1.70
N TYR A 58 8.76 5.38 0.52
CA TYR A 58 8.41 4.71 -0.74
C TYR A 58 9.65 4.30 -1.53
N VAL A 59 9.69 3.03 -1.92
CA VAL A 59 10.69 2.49 -2.85
C VAL A 59 10.00 2.17 -4.18
N TYR A 60 10.27 2.99 -5.19
CA TYR A 60 9.78 2.79 -6.54
C TYR A 60 10.76 1.94 -7.35
N VAL A 61 10.39 0.69 -7.64
CA VAL A 61 11.14 -0.21 -8.52
C VAL A 61 10.68 0.00 -9.96
N ASN A 62 11.47 0.75 -10.72
CA ASN A 62 11.20 1.04 -12.13
C ASN A 62 11.76 -0.07 -13.02
N MET A 63 10.88 -0.99 -13.44
CA MET A 63 11.18 -2.07 -14.39
C MET A 63 10.85 -1.73 -15.86
N ASP A 64 10.21 -0.57 -16.10
CA ASP A 64 9.73 -0.14 -17.42
C ASP A 64 10.75 0.70 -18.19
N GLY A 65 11.81 1.14 -17.51
CA GLY A 65 12.76 2.08 -18.05
C GLY A 65 12.21 3.51 -18.04
N THR A 66 13.10 4.48 -18.17
CA THR A 66 12.75 5.90 -18.17
C THR A 66 13.89 6.71 -18.79
N ASN A 67 13.64 7.97 -19.12
CA ASN A 67 14.70 8.88 -19.52
C ASN A 67 15.38 9.45 -18.27
N ILE A 68 16.62 9.03 -18.02
CA ILE A 68 17.46 9.59 -16.95
C ILE A 68 18.18 10.84 -17.44
N ILE A 69 18.24 11.83 -16.55
CA ILE A 69 18.84 13.12 -16.80
C ILE A 69 20.11 13.23 -15.93
N CYS A 70 21.21 13.66 -16.55
CA CYS A 70 22.34 14.15 -15.78
C CYS A 70 22.10 15.63 -15.43
N ASN A 71 21.74 15.92 -14.16
CA ASN A 71 21.55 17.30 -13.67
C ASN A 71 22.27 17.58 -12.34
N GLY A 72 23.30 16.80 -12.00
CA GLY A 72 24.24 17.10 -10.92
C GLY A 72 23.89 16.55 -9.54
N ASN A 73 22.62 16.27 -9.21
CA ASN A 73 22.19 15.58 -7.97
C ASN A 73 21.16 14.49 -8.30
N ASP A 74 20.94 13.56 -7.36
CA ASP A 74 19.83 12.62 -7.42
C ASP A 74 18.50 13.33 -7.12
N ASP A 75 17.50 13.04 -7.96
CA ASP A 75 16.10 13.41 -7.76
C ASP A 75 15.24 12.41 -8.54
N ALA A 76 14.70 11.44 -7.82
CA ALA A 76 13.83 10.40 -8.36
C ALA A 76 12.54 10.96 -9.03
N VAL A 77 12.01 12.09 -8.55
CA VAL A 77 10.84 12.76 -9.13
C VAL A 77 11.19 13.37 -10.48
N ALA A 78 12.39 13.92 -10.62
CA ALA A 78 12.87 14.51 -11.86
C ALA A 78 13.59 13.52 -12.80
N ASN A 79 13.73 12.24 -12.42
CA ASN A 79 14.61 11.26 -13.10
C ASN A 79 16.07 11.75 -13.21
N SER A 80 16.54 12.55 -12.26
CA SER A 80 17.91 13.03 -12.22
C SER A 80 18.78 12.05 -11.44
N SER A 81 19.95 11.72 -11.99
CA SER A 81 20.93 10.90 -11.26
C SER A 81 22.34 11.47 -11.38
N TRP A 82 22.99 11.59 -10.23
CA TRP A 82 24.41 11.88 -10.11
C TRP A 82 25.26 10.76 -10.69
N ILE A 83 24.90 9.49 -10.46
CA ILE A 83 25.60 8.33 -11.05
C ILE A 83 25.59 8.45 -12.57
N ALA A 84 24.44 8.81 -13.15
CA ALA A 84 24.36 9.04 -14.58
C ALA A 84 25.32 10.14 -15.04
N CYS A 85 25.43 11.25 -14.30
CA CYS A 85 26.41 12.31 -14.58
C CYS A 85 27.86 11.83 -14.54
N GLN A 86 28.24 11.08 -13.51
CA GLN A 86 29.61 10.60 -13.32
C GLN A 86 30.10 9.78 -14.51
N TYR A 87 29.20 9.03 -15.14
CA TYR A 87 29.49 8.20 -16.31
C TYR A 87 29.10 8.87 -17.64
N GLY A 88 28.74 10.16 -17.62
CA GLY A 88 28.40 10.92 -18.83
C GLY A 88 27.12 10.43 -19.54
N PHE A 89 26.20 9.81 -18.80
CA PHE A 89 24.93 9.31 -19.32
C PHE A 89 23.80 10.30 -19.09
N SER A 90 23.05 10.59 -20.15
CA SER A 90 21.74 11.24 -20.08
C SER A 90 20.94 10.75 -21.28
N GLY A 91 19.84 10.06 -21.03
CA GLY A 91 19.06 9.42 -22.08
C GLY A 91 18.15 8.31 -21.58
N ASN A 92 17.62 7.54 -22.53
CA ASN A 92 16.71 6.44 -22.23
C ASN A 92 17.45 5.27 -21.57
N TYR A 93 17.08 4.97 -20.34
CA TYR A 93 17.45 3.73 -19.66
C TYR A 93 16.43 2.65 -20.06
N PRO A 94 16.90 1.50 -20.57
CA PRO A 94 16.03 0.46 -21.11
C PRO A 94 15.22 -0.26 -20.03
N SER A 95 14.10 -0.85 -20.43
CA SER A 95 13.27 -1.67 -19.55
C SER A 95 13.94 -3.01 -19.23
N TRP A 96 13.58 -3.59 -18.09
CA TRP A 96 14.03 -4.92 -17.67
C TRP A 96 13.52 -6.06 -18.58
N GLY A 97 12.37 -5.86 -19.24
CA GLY A 97 11.73 -6.81 -20.15
C GLY A 97 10.77 -7.82 -19.48
N GLY A 98 10.64 -9.03 -20.03
CA GLY A 98 9.94 -10.17 -19.41
C GLY A 98 8.40 -10.14 -19.43
N THR A 99 7.79 -11.13 -18.78
CA THR A 99 6.33 -11.22 -18.60
C THR A 99 5.90 -10.62 -17.26
N ALA A 100 4.62 -10.26 -17.13
CA ALA A 100 4.06 -9.74 -15.87
C ALA A 100 4.26 -10.72 -14.70
N ALA A 101 4.11 -12.03 -14.93
CA ALA A 101 4.33 -13.04 -13.89
C ALA A 101 5.79 -13.09 -13.41
N GLN A 102 6.75 -12.90 -14.31
CA GLN A 102 8.17 -12.87 -13.95
C GLN A 102 8.52 -11.63 -13.13
N ARG A 103 7.95 -10.47 -13.49
CA ARG A 103 8.10 -9.23 -12.71
C ARG A 103 7.50 -9.36 -11.33
N GLN A 104 6.27 -9.89 -11.25
CA GLN A 104 5.58 -10.11 -9.99
C GLN A 104 6.43 -10.95 -9.03
N SER A 105 7.07 -12.03 -9.49
CA SER A 105 7.92 -12.84 -8.62
C SER A 105 9.12 -12.10 -8.05
N ILE A 106 9.74 -11.17 -8.81
CA ILE A 106 10.84 -10.33 -8.32
C ILE A 106 10.31 -9.30 -7.31
N MET A 107 9.17 -8.70 -7.62
CA MET A 107 8.52 -7.73 -6.73
C MET A 107 8.03 -8.34 -5.43
N ASP A 108 7.47 -9.54 -5.46
CA ASP A 108 7.06 -10.26 -4.25
C ASP A 108 8.27 -10.55 -3.35
N ALA A 109 9.38 -11.00 -3.94
CA ALA A 109 10.63 -11.21 -3.20
C ALA A 109 11.20 -9.88 -2.66
N THR A 110 11.16 -8.80 -3.44
CA THR A 110 11.63 -7.48 -2.97
C THR A 110 10.73 -6.97 -1.84
N LYS A 111 9.41 -7.04 -1.98
CA LYS A 111 8.46 -6.70 -0.90
C LYS A 111 8.72 -7.54 0.36
N GLN A 112 9.05 -8.82 0.20
CA GLN A 112 9.39 -9.68 1.32
C GLN A 112 10.66 -9.23 2.07
N ASP A 113 11.68 -8.75 1.36
CA ASP A 113 12.91 -8.23 1.98
C ASP A 113 12.62 -7.03 2.90
N TRP A 114 11.70 -6.16 2.48
CA TRP A 114 11.36 -4.90 3.14
C TRP A 114 10.17 -4.95 4.09
N ALA A 115 9.41 -6.06 4.09
CA ALA A 115 8.18 -6.24 4.87
C ALA A 115 8.27 -5.87 6.37
N PRO A 116 9.42 -6.02 7.08
CA PRO A 116 9.51 -5.64 8.48
C PRO A 116 9.52 -4.12 8.75
N PHE A 117 9.75 -3.27 7.76
CA PHE A 117 9.96 -1.83 7.93
C PHE A 117 8.79 -1.05 7.33
N ASN A 118 8.50 0.16 7.84
CA ASN A 118 7.47 1.05 7.30
C ASN A 118 7.89 1.62 5.92
N VAL A 119 8.03 0.73 4.94
CA VAL A 119 8.56 0.99 3.60
C VAL A 119 7.64 0.30 2.60
N VAL A 120 7.04 1.09 1.70
CA VAL A 120 6.19 0.59 0.62
C VAL A 120 7.02 0.40 -0.64
N VAL A 121 7.22 -0.85 -1.03
CA VAL A 121 7.86 -1.21 -2.31
C VAL A 121 6.82 -1.32 -3.42
N THR A 122 6.95 -0.54 -4.49
CA THR A 122 5.95 -0.43 -5.56
C THR A 122 6.56 -0.41 -6.96
N GLU A 123 5.82 -0.94 -7.95
CA GLU A 123 6.10 -0.76 -9.39
C GLU A 123 5.32 0.43 -9.99
N SER A 124 4.42 1.03 -9.22
CA SER A 124 3.68 2.22 -9.64
C SER A 124 4.41 3.46 -9.15
N ARG A 125 4.75 4.36 -10.06
CA ARG A 125 5.45 5.59 -9.71
C ARG A 125 4.60 6.44 -8.76
N PRO A 126 5.12 6.81 -7.56
CA PRO A 126 4.42 7.74 -6.68
C PRO A 126 4.14 9.08 -7.38
N VAL A 127 2.95 9.64 -7.16
CA VAL A 127 2.49 10.90 -7.79
C VAL A 127 2.83 12.16 -7.00
N SER A 128 3.24 11.99 -5.74
CA SER A 128 3.62 13.05 -4.80
C SER A 128 4.57 12.49 -3.75
N GLY A 129 5.20 13.37 -2.98
CA GLY A 129 6.18 12.98 -1.97
C GLY A 129 7.56 12.69 -2.55
N THR A 130 8.50 12.37 -1.67
CA THR A 130 9.83 11.86 -2.00
C THR A 130 9.79 10.33 -2.01
N TYR A 131 10.70 9.73 -2.76
CA TYR A 131 10.84 8.28 -2.82
C TYR A 131 12.22 7.93 -3.37
N THR A 132 12.78 6.83 -2.90
CA THR A 132 13.94 6.22 -3.55
C THR A 132 13.49 5.46 -4.80
N MET A 133 14.13 5.72 -5.94
CA MET A 133 13.85 5.00 -7.19
C MET A 133 14.98 4.01 -7.50
N CYS A 134 14.64 2.73 -7.63
CA CYS A 134 15.53 1.72 -8.17
C CYS A 134 15.21 1.47 -9.65
N LEU A 135 16.10 1.87 -10.56
CA LEU A 135 16.02 1.48 -11.96
C LEU A 135 16.57 0.06 -12.11
N THR A 136 15.70 -0.87 -12.50
CA THR A 136 16.13 -2.23 -12.85
C THR A 136 16.07 -2.42 -14.36
N GLY A 137 17.19 -2.86 -14.92
CA GLY A 137 17.35 -3.00 -16.35
C GLY A 137 18.63 -3.71 -16.72
N PRO A 138 18.81 -4.03 -18.02
CA PRO A 138 19.82 -4.97 -18.50
C PRO A 138 21.23 -4.66 -18.00
N ALA A 139 21.97 -5.74 -17.77
CA ALA A 139 23.26 -5.66 -17.11
C ALA A 139 24.28 -4.77 -17.85
N ASN A 140 25.09 -4.03 -17.07
CA ASN A 140 26.20 -3.20 -17.55
C ASN A 140 25.83 -2.05 -18.50
N HIS A 141 24.59 -1.57 -18.48
CA HIS A 141 24.18 -0.41 -19.28
C HIS A 141 24.37 0.90 -18.51
N PRO A 142 25.02 1.93 -19.10
CA PRO A 142 26.46 2.01 -19.40
C PRO A 142 27.38 2.00 -18.15
N PHE A 143 26.83 1.67 -16.98
CA PHE A 143 27.51 1.69 -15.69
C PHE A 143 28.00 0.29 -15.30
N GLY A 144 28.83 0.18 -14.27
CA GLY A 144 28.96 -1.07 -13.51
C GLY A 144 30.12 -2.02 -13.82
N ASN A 145 30.83 -1.96 -14.96
CA ASN A 145 32.08 -2.73 -15.19
C ASN A 145 32.08 -4.20 -14.65
N GLY A 146 30.98 -4.95 -14.78
CA GLY A 146 30.88 -6.33 -14.30
C GLY A 146 30.30 -6.52 -12.89
N VAL A 147 29.64 -5.51 -12.32
CA VAL A 147 28.86 -5.63 -11.08
C VAL A 147 27.37 -5.78 -11.36
N LEU A 148 26.61 -6.10 -10.32
CA LEU A 148 25.17 -6.34 -10.41
C LEU A 148 24.32 -5.12 -9.99
N GLY A 149 24.89 -4.09 -9.39
CA GLY A 149 24.21 -2.83 -9.10
C GLY A 149 25.16 -1.69 -8.73
N ILE A 150 24.62 -0.48 -8.67
CA ILE A 150 25.33 0.71 -8.17
C ILE A 150 24.33 1.70 -7.55
N ALA A 151 24.72 2.26 -6.41
CA ALA A 151 23.95 3.22 -5.64
C ALA A 151 24.86 4.32 -5.06
N PRO A 152 24.32 5.52 -4.78
CA PRO A 152 24.95 6.45 -3.86
C PRO A 152 25.00 5.84 -2.45
N LEU A 153 25.83 6.42 -1.58
CA LEU A 153 25.83 6.11 -0.16
C LEU A 153 25.37 7.34 0.62
N ASP A 154 24.16 7.25 1.17
CA ASP A 154 23.51 8.36 1.86
C ASP A 154 23.33 8.03 3.34
N CYS A 155 24.34 8.39 4.14
CA CYS A 155 24.35 8.06 5.56
C CYS A 155 23.21 8.81 6.26
N ASN A 156 22.34 8.07 6.96
CA ASN A 156 21.15 8.58 7.64
C ASN A 156 20.15 9.25 6.67
N ASP A 157 20.04 8.76 5.42
CA ASP A 157 19.00 9.16 4.45
C ASP A 157 18.77 10.68 4.39
N GLN A 158 19.83 11.44 4.14
CA GLN A 158 19.78 12.90 4.12
C GLN A 158 19.27 13.44 2.77
N MET A 159 19.18 12.60 1.74
CA MET A 159 18.61 12.88 0.43
C MET A 159 17.50 11.87 0.10
N PRO A 160 16.24 12.12 0.51
CA PRO A 160 15.14 11.14 0.41
C PRO A 160 14.64 10.83 -1.02
N SER A 161 15.34 11.29 -2.06
CA SER A 161 14.97 11.10 -3.48
C SER A 161 16.12 10.47 -4.29
N ASN A 162 16.84 9.53 -3.68
CA ASN A 162 17.97 8.82 -4.29
C ASN A 162 17.56 8.00 -5.53
N VAL A 163 18.48 7.86 -6.49
CA VAL A 163 18.31 7.03 -7.69
C VAL A 163 19.39 5.96 -7.75
N VAL A 164 18.97 4.70 -7.61
CA VAL A 164 19.85 3.53 -7.59
C VAL A 164 19.63 2.65 -8.82
N PHE A 165 20.59 1.79 -9.15
CA PHE A 165 20.55 0.96 -10.35
C PHE A 165 20.82 -0.51 -10.02
N ALA A 166 19.91 -1.39 -10.42
CA ALA A 166 20.08 -2.84 -10.40
C ALA A 166 20.22 -3.40 -11.83
N PHE A 167 21.29 -4.14 -12.08
CA PHE A 167 21.72 -4.61 -13.40
C PHE A 167 21.25 -6.04 -13.67
N HIS A 168 19.96 -6.19 -13.95
CA HIS A 168 19.34 -7.47 -14.30
C HIS A 168 18.38 -7.33 -15.48
N SER A 169 18.14 -8.43 -16.19
CA SER A 169 17.11 -8.49 -17.22
C SER A 169 16.36 -9.81 -17.19
N ALA A 170 15.19 -9.83 -17.81
CA ALA A 170 14.39 -11.04 -17.95
C ALA A 170 15.15 -12.19 -18.64
N SER A 171 16.13 -11.88 -19.49
CA SER A 171 16.94 -12.91 -20.16
C SER A 171 17.88 -13.66 -19.22
N GLN A 172 18.16 -13.08 -18.03
CA GLN A 172 19.08 -13.62 -17.05
C GLN A 172 18.37 -14.43 -15.95
N LEU A 173 17.04 -14.61 -16.01
CA LEU A 173 16.30 -15.36 -14.98
C LEU A 173 16.77 -16.81 -14.76
N GLY A 174 17.37 -17.43 -15.78
CA GLY A 174 17.98 -18.76 -15.66
C GLY A 174 19.32 -18.76 -14.89
N GLN A 175 19.97 -17.60 -14.77
CA GLN A 175 21.23 -17.39 -14.05
C GLN A 175 21.00 -16.74 -12.69
N PHE A 176 20.11 -15.75 -12.62
CA PHE A 176 19.74 -15.01 -11.43
C PHE A 176 18.22 -15.11 -11.24
N GLY A 177 17.79 -15.98 -10.34
CA GLY A 177 16.38 -16.17 -10.02
C GLY A 177 15.76 -14.92 -9.36
N ALA A 178 14.44 -14.95 -9.12
CA ALA A 178 13.70 -13.81 -8.60
C ALA A 178 14.31 -13.24 -7.31
N ASN A 179 14.59 -14.09 -6.32
CA ASN A 179 15.21 -13.69 -5.05
C ASN A 179 16.60 -13.09 -5.24
N THR A 180 17.38 -13.59 -6.20
CA THR A 180 18.71 -13.07 -6.50
C THR A 180 18.65 -11.65 -7.07
N GLN A 181 17.68 -11.37 -7.94
CA GLN A 181 17.45 -10.03 -8.46
C GLN A 181 16.89 -9.11 -7.37
N ALA A 182 15.97 -9.61 -6.54
CA ALA A 182 15.43 -8.89 -5.37
C ALA A 182 16.53 -8.50 -4.39
N THR A 183 17.44 -9.42 -4.01
CA THR A 183 18.61 -9.11 -3.18
C THR A 183 19.45 -7.98 -3.76
N THR A 184 19.59 -7.93 -5.09
CA THR A 184 20.33 -6.84 -5.73
C THR A 184 19.59 -5.51 -5.60
N ILE A 185 18.29 -5.49 -5.93
CA ILE A 185 17.43 -4.31 -5.77
C ILE A 185 17.49 -3.80 -4.32
N SER A 186 17.26 -4.69 -3.36
CA SER A 186 17.26 -4.39 -1.93
C SER A 186 18.63 -3.92 -1.43
N GLN A 187 19.73 -4.48 -1.89
CA GLN A 187 21.07 -4.00 -1.51
C GLN A 187 21.34 -2.57 -2.03
N GLU A 188 21.02 -2.29 -3.30
CA GLU A 188 21.27 -0.97 -3.86
C GLU A 188 20.38 0.11 -3.20
N VAL A 189 19.12 -0.21 -2.91
CA VAL A 189 18.25 0.67 -2.13
C VAL A 189 18.79 0.86 -0.71
N ALA A 190 19.29 -0.19 -0.06
CA ALA A 190 19.87 -0.09 1.27
C ALA A 190 21.14 0.79 1.32
N HIS A 191 21.96 0.82 0.26
CA HIS A 191 23.06 1.77 0.13
C HIS A 191 22.57 3.22 0.10
N ALA A 192 21.45 3.49 -0.56
CA ALA A 192 20.81 4.81 -0.53
C ALA A 192 20.25 5.20 0.85
N TYR A 193 20.31 4.31 1.85
CA TYR A 193 20.02 4.62 3.26
C TYR A 193 21.25 4.46 4.17
N GLY A 194 22.44 4.38 3.57
CA GLY A 194 23.70 4.40 4.30
C GLY A 194 24.19 3.04 4.78
N LEU A 195 23.51 1.94 4.45
CA LEU A 195 24.03 0.61 4.75
C LEU A 195 25.24 0.31 3.86
N GLU A 196 26.27 -0.29 4.44
CA GLU A 196 27.51 -0.68 3.77
C GLU A 196 27.66 -2.21 3.77
N HIS A 197 28.66 -2.73 3.04
CA HIS A 197 28.83 -4.17 2.92
C HIS A 197 29.25 -4.84 4.22
N VAL A 198 28.73 -6.04 4.45
CA VAL A 198 29.05 -6.88 5.61
C VAL A 198 29.60 -8.24 5.21
N SER A 199 30.28 -8.91 6.14
CA SER A 199 30.99 -10.17 5.85
C SER A 199 30.11 -11.42 5.80
N SER A 200 28.84 -11.34 6.20
CA SER A 200 27.94 -12.50 6.27
C SER A 200 27.14 -12.68 4.98
N SER A 201 27.08 -13.89 4.44
CA SER A 201 26.27 -14.23 3.26
C SER A 201 24.78 -14.40 3.57
N SER A 202 24.39 -14.36 4.84
CA SER A 202 22.99 -14.37 5.26
C SER A 202 22.33 -13.00 5.17
N ASP A 203 23.12 -11.94 5.10
CA ASP A 203 22.65 -10.56 5.06
C ASP A 203 22.60 -10.05 3.62
N ILE A 204 21.56 -9.28 3.27
CA ILE A 204 21.42 -8.64 1.95
C ILE A 204 22.63 -7.76 1.64
N MET A 205 23.28 -7.18 2.65
CA MET A 205 24.47 -6.36 2.48
C MET A 205 25.76 -7.16 2.27
N ASN A 206 25.68 -8.46 2.00
CA ASN A 206 26.86 -9.20 1.54
C ASN A 206 27.33 -8.69 0.17
N PRO A 207 28.63 -8.39 -0.04
CA PRO A 207 29.12 -7.88 -1.32
C PRO A 207 29.08 -8.93 -2.46
N TYR A 208 28.71 -10.17 -2.16
CA TYR A 208 28.60 -11.25 -3.13
C TYR A 208 27.18 -11.82 -3.14
N ASN A 209 26.57 -11.84 -4.32
CA ASN A 209 25.29 -12.47 -4.51
C ASN A 209 25.48 -13.92 -4.98
N GLN A 210 25.42 -14.87 -4.05
CA GLN A 210 25.64 -16.30 -4.32
C GLN A 210 24.36 -17.04 -4.70
N GLY A 211 23.25 -16.31 -4.88
CA GLY A 211 21.92 -16.87 -4.87
C GLY A 211 21.45 -17.23 -3.46
N GLY A 212 20.27 -17.85 -3.36
CA GLY A 212 19.59 -18.06 -2.08
C GLY A 212 18.55 -16.97 -1.79
N ASN A 213 18.27 -16.76 -0.50
CA ASN A 213 17.30 -15.78 -0.02
C ASN A 213 17.81 -15.12 1.28
N PRO A 214 18.85 -14.26 1.21
CA PRO A 214 19.29 -13.50 2.38
C PRO A 214 18.20 -12.51 2.82
N SER A 215 18.34 -11.96 4.02
CA SER A 215 17.45 -10.91 4.54
C SER A 215 18.27 -9.82 5.19
N PHE A 216 17.68 -8.67 5.50
CA PHE A 216 18.28 -7.77 6.50
C PHE A 216 18.29 -8.50 7.84
N THR A 217 19.45 -8.62 8.48
CA THR A 217 19.61 -9.45 9.68
C THR A 217 19.73 -8.60 10.94
N ASP A 218 19.02 -9.01 12.00
CA ASP A 218 19.14 -8.42 13.33
C ASP A 218 20.38 -8.99 14.05
N THR A 219 21.55 -8.70 13.50
CA THR A 219 22.84 -9.12 14.06
C THR A 219 23.90 -8.10 13.68
N CYS A 220 24.74 -7.70 14.65
CA CYS A 220 25.91 -6.88 14.35
C CYS A 220 26.95 -7.72 13.57
N ILE A 221 27.14 -7.41 12.29
CA ILE A 221 28.07 -8.10 11.40
C ILE A 221 29.23 -7.15 11.07
N THR A 222 30.44 -7.71 10.98
CA THR A 222 31.65 -6.98 10.59
C THR A 222 31.49 -6.36 9.20
N LEU A 223 31.78 -5.07 9.10
CA LEU A 223 31.81 -4.33 7.85
C LEU A 223 33.01 -4.75 7.00
N VAL A 224 32.81 -4.79 5.68
CA VAL A 224 33.83 -5.15 4.69
C VAL A 224 34.14 -3.92 3.85
N SER A 225 35.36 -3.40 3.99
CA SER A 225 35.87 -2.35 3.10
C SER A 225 36.06 -2.92 1.69
N GLY A 226 35.15 -2.62 0.77
CA GLY A 226 35.31 -2.95 -0.65
C GLY A 226 36.45 -2.15 -1.27
N GLN A 227 37.44 -2.83 -1.87
CA GLN A 227 38.52 -2.22 -2.69
C GLN A 227 39.31 -1.07 -2.02
N GLY A 228 39.46 -1.09 -0.69
CA GLY A 228 40.20 -0.07 0.04
C GLY A 228 39.44 1.24 0.25
N GLN A 229 38.13 1.28 -0.06
CA GLN A 229 37.28 2.39 0.38
C GLN A 229 37.08 2.32 1.91
N PRO A 230 37.29 3.43 2.64
CA PRO A 230 36.97 3.48 4.06
C PRO A 230 35.49 3.26 4.28
N ILE A 231 35.12 2.69 5.43
CA ILE A 231 33.75 2.72 5.92
C ILE A 231 33.35 4.17 6.18
N GLN A 232 32.26 4.62 5.57
CA GLN A 232 31.85 6.03 5.52
C GLN A 232 30.75 6.34 6.52
N CYS A 233 29.77 5.45 6.68
CA CYS A 233 28.61 5.63 7.56
C CYS A 233 28.86 5.09 8.97
N ASN A 234 30.13 5.02 9.41
CA ASN A 234 30.51 4.61 10.76
C ASN A 234 29.69 5.27 11.89
N PRO A 235 29.42 6.59 11.87
CA PRO A 235 28.57 7.21 12.89
C PRO A 235 27.15 6.63 12.92
N GLN A 236 26.57 6.30 11.76
CA GLN A 236 25.27 5.67 11.65
C GLN A 236 25.29 4.27 12.27
N HIS A 237 26.22 3.42 11.84
CA HIS A 237 26.29 2.04 12.30
C HIS A 237 26.59 1.94 13.81
N GLN A 238 27.40 2.86 14.35
CA GLN A 238 27.74 2.91 15.77
C GLN A 238 26.56 3.27 16.69
N GLN A 239 25.43 3.72 16.14
CA GLN A 239 24.21 3.90 16.92
C GLN A 239 23.64 2.55 17.41
N PHE A 240 23.88 1.46 16.66
CA PHE A 240 23.29 0.14 16.92
C PHE A 240 24.33 -0.94 17.20
N CYS A 241 25.58 -0.76 16.76
CA CYS A 241 26.65 -1.73 16.91
C CYS A 241 27.96 -1.12 17.40
N SER A 242 28.95 -1.98 17.68
CA SER A 242 30.33 -1.51 17.93
C SER A 242 30.97 -0.98 16.64
N ALA A 243 31.99 -0.13 16.77
CA ALA A 243 32.72 0.41 15.62
C ALA A 243 33.21 -0.69 14.66
N GLY A 244 32.99 -0.50 13.35
CA GLY A 244 33.33 -1.48 12.31
C GLY A 244 32.32 -2.61 12.13
N GLN A 245 31.13 -2.50 12.74
CA GLN A 245 30.02 -3.42 12.55
C GLN A 245 28.74 -2.68 12.19
N GLN A 246 27.83 -3.36 11.51
CA GLN A 246 26.52 -2.88 11.08
C GLN A 246 25.45 -3.91 11.46
N ASN A 247 24.26 -3.42 11.83
CA ASN A 247 23.06 -4.25 11.98
C ASN A 247 22.00 -3.65 11.05
N SER A 248 21.88 -4.25 9.87
CA SER A 248 21.03 -3.73 8.80
C SER A 248 19.57 -3.64 9.22
N TYR A 249 19.08 -4.60 9.99
CA TYR A 249 17.70 -4.62 10.48
C TYR A 249 17.42 -3.48 11.48
N GLN A 250 18.27 -3.31 12.49
CA GLN A 250 18.06 -2.25 13.50
C GLN A 250 18.26 -0.85 12.94
N GLU A 251 19.17 -0.68 11.97
CA GLU A 251 19.37 0.59 11.29
C GLU A 251 18.15 0.99 10.47
N LEU A 252 17.59 0.06 9.67
CA LEU A 252 16.37 0.30 8.90
C LEU A 252 15.15 0.53 9.81
N LEU A 253 14.99 -0.23 10.89
CA LEU A 253 13.96 0.05 11.91
C LEU A 253 14.15 1.41 12.57
N GLY A 254 15.39 1.81 12.83
CA GLY A 254 15.71 3.09 13.43
C GLY A 254 15.35 4.27 12.53
N MET A 255 15.41 4.09 11.20
CA MET A 255 15.08 5.11 10.22
C MET A 255 13.59 5.17 9.91
N PHE A 256 12.98 4.02 9.63
CA PHE A 256 11.61 3.96 9.08
C PHE A 256 10.58 3.49 10.10
N GLY A 257 11.01 2.84 11.19
CA GLY A 257 10.10 2.16 12.11
C GLY A 257 9.69 0.79 11.60
N ALA A 258 8.99 0.04 12.45
CA ALA A 258 8.41 -1.22 12.07
C ALA A 258 7.24 -0.98 11.11
N ASN A 259 7.05 -1.90 10.17
CA ASN A 259 5.76 -2.02 9.51
C ASN A 259 4.80 -2.55 10.57
N ASP A 260 4.05 -1.67 11.23
CA ASP A 260 2.99 -2.08 12.14
C ASP A 260 1.78 -2.45 11.27
N PRO A 261 1.49 -3.76 11.06
CA PRO A 261 0.31 -4.12 10.28
C PRO A 261 -0.92 -3.53 10.95
N ASP A 262 -1.71 -2.77 10.20
CA ASP A 262 -2.98 -2.32 10.73
C ASP A 262 -3.86 -3.56 10.96
N THR A 263 -4.47 -3.62 12.13
CA THR A 263 -5.40 -4.67 12.53
C THR A 263 -6.75 -4.12 12.95
N GLU A 264 -6.89 -2.80 12.97
CA GLU A 264 -8.12 -2.10 13.24
C GLU A 264 -8.85 -1.90 11.91
N ALA A 265 -10.19 -2.03 11.94
CA ALA A 265 -10.99 -1.85 10.74
C ALA A 265 -11.43 -0.39 10.63
N PRO A 266 -11.63 0.13 9.40
CA PRO A 266 -12.13 1.48 9.20
C PRO A 266 -13.45 1.75 9.91
N ASN A 267 -13.72 3.01 10.23
CA ASN A 267 -15.05 3.48 10.59
C ASN A 267 -15.75 4.05 9.35
N VAL A 268 -17.00 3.68 9.10
CA VAL A 268 -17.79 4.17 7.96
C VAL A 268 -19.26 4.37 8.32
N VAL A 269 -19.83 5.49 7.86
CA VAL A 269 -21.25 5.83 8.03
C VAL A 269 -21.83 6.42 6.75
N VAL A 270 -23.11 6.17 6.49
CA VAL A 270 -23.86 6.93 5.47
C VAL A 270 -24.27 8.25 6.11
N SER A 271 -23.73 9.37 5.59
CA SER A 271 -23.99 10.72 6.12
C SER A 271 -25.23 11.36 5.52
N TYR A 272 -25.64 10.93 4.32
CA TYR A 272 -26.91 11.29 3.69
C TYR A 272 -27.23 10.29 2.55
N PRO A 273 -28.49 9.86 2.35
CA PRO A 273 -29.71 10.24 3.09
C PRO A 273 -29.71 9.73 4.54
N TYR A 274 -30.66 10.19 5.34
CA TYR A 274 -30.88 9.67 6.68
C TYR A 274 -31.85 8.49 6.67
N ASP A 275 -31.75 7.64 7.70
CA ASP A 275 -32.67 6.53 7.89
C ASP A 275 -34.12 7.02 8.03
N GLY A 276 -35.02 6.46 7.22
CA GLY A 276 -36.42 6.84 7.15
C GLY A 276 -36.74 8.01 6.20
N ASP A 277 -35.75 8.56 5.49
CA ASP A 277 -36.01 9.63 4.50
C ASP A 277 -36.98 9.15 3.40
N THR A 278 -37.87 10.05 3.00
CA THR A 278 -38.82 9.83 1.90
C THR A 278 -38.48 10.71 0.69
N PHE A 279 -38.54 10.12 -0.50
CA PHE A 279 -38.27 10.80 -1.76
C PHE A 279 -39.43 10.60 -2.74
N GLU A 280 -39.59 11.58 -3.62
CA GLU A 280 -40.53 11.51 -4.74
C GLU A 280 -40.03 10.56 -5.83
N ILE A 281 -40.95 9.87 -6.50
CA ILE A 281 -40.63 9.09 -7.71
C ILE A 281 -39.90 9.99 -8.73
N GLY A 282 -38.75 9.54 -9.20
CA GLY A 282 -37.92 10.26 -10.17
C GLY A 282 -36.99 11.32 -9.55
N ALA A 283 -36.94 11.43 -8.22
CA ALA A 283 -36.01 12.33 -7.54
C ALA A 283 -34.55 12.04 -7.90
N SER A 284 -33.72 13.08 -7.79
CA SER A 284 -32.26 13.00 -7.92
C SER A 284 -31.61 13.57 -6.68
N PHE A 285 -30.65 12.86 -6.12
CA PHE A 285 -29.94 13.22 -4.91
C PHE A 285 -28.56 12.53 -4.87
N THR A 286 -27.68 13.02 -4.02
CA THR A 286 -26.33 12.45 -3.85
C THR A 286 -26.29 11.64 -2.58
N ILE A 287 -25.93 10.36 -2.65
CA ILE A 287 -25.61 9.57 -1.46
C ILE A 287 -24.17 9.91 -1.04
N THR A 288 -23.98 10.19 0.24
CA THR A 288 -22.66 10.50 0.81
C THR A 288 -22.34 9.57 1.96
N CYS A 289 -21.08 9.15 2.04
CA CYS A 289 -20.54 8.40 3.15
C CYS A 289 -19.35 9.13 3.76
N GLU A 290 -19.19 9.00 5.08
CA GLU A 290 -17.99 9.43 5.80
C GLU A 290 -17.24 8.18 6.23
N ALA A 291 -15.95 8.13 5.93
CA ALA A 291 -15.09 7.04 6.33
C ALA A 291 -13.75 7.58 6.83
N ASN A 292 -13.19 6.95 7.86
CA ASN A 292 -11.90 7.24 8.44
C ASN A 292 -11.30 5.96 9.01
N ASP A 293 -9.98 5.95 9.14
CA ASP A 293 -9.21 4.84 9.67
C ASP A 293 -8.06 5.40 10.54
N ASN A 294 -7.47 4.57 11.41
CA ASN A 294 -6.32 4.95 12.24
C ASN A 294 -5.00 4.97 11.46
N GLN A 295 -4.92 4.31 10.31
CA GLN A 295 -3.85 4.41 9.33
C GLN A 295 -4.43 4.89 7.98
N ASP A 296 -4.31 4.08 6.92
CA ASP A 296 -4.68 4.44 5.55
C ASP A 296 -5.96 3.74 5.09
N LEU A 297 -6.94 4.54 4.67
CA LEU A 297 -8.16 4.06 4.04
C LEU A 297 -7.93 3.81 2.53
N ALA A 298 -7.97 2.55 2.10
CA ALA A 298 -7.81 2.17 0.70
C ALA A 298 -9.04 2.48 -0.15
N SER A 299 -10.24 2.20 0.39
CA SER A 299 -11.46 2.34 -0.42
C SER A 299 -12.77 2.47 0.35
N VAL A 300 -13.76 3.06 -0.33
CA VAL A 300 -15.18 3.06 0.07
C VAL A 300 -16.05 2.67 -1.13
N GLN A 301 -17.03 1.80 -0.87
CA GLN A 301 -18.01 1.30 -1.83
C GLN A 301 -19.42 1.54 -1.31
N LEU A 302 -20.31 2.02 -2.18
CA LEU A 302 -21.73 2.15 -1.89
C LEU A 302 -22.49 0.90 -2.34
N TRP A 303 -23.43 0.45 -1.53
CA TRP A 303 -24.32 -0.67 -1.82
C TRP A 303 -25.78 -0.26 -1.63
N ILE A 304 -26.63 -0.66 -2.58
CA ILE A 304 -28.09 -0.48 -2.56
C ILE A 304 -28.73 -1.84 -2.83
N ASP A 305 -29.59 -2.32 -1.93
CA ASP A 305 -30.28 -3.62 -2.00
C ASP A 305 -29.33 -4.81 -2.28
N GLY A 306 -28.12 -4.75 -1.72
CA GLY A 306 -27.10 -5.78 -1.90
C GLY A 306 -26.35 -5.73 -3.25
N ALA A 307 -26.53 -4.68 -4.06
CA ALA A 307 -25.76 -4.42 -5.27
C ALA A 307 -24.85 -3.20 -5.13
N GLN A 308 -23.59 -3.32 -5.54
CA GLN A 308 -22.65 -2.21 -5.54
C GLN A 308 -23.06 -1.12 -6.55
N MET A 309 -23.00 0.15 -6.14
CA MET A 309 -23.37 1.31 -6.95
C MET A 309 -22.16 2.19 -7.26
N GLY A 310 -22.02 2.60 -8.52
CA GLY A 310 -21.09 3.66 -8.97
C GLY A 310 -19.60 3.42 -8.70
N GLY A 311 -19.22 2.16 -8.41
CA GLY A 311 -17.84 1.72 -8.25
C GLY A 311 -17.19 2.12 -6.92
N THR A 312 -15.94 1.70 -6.78
CA THR A 312 -15.08 1.92 -5.62
C THR A 312 -14.38 3.27 -5.70
N LYS A 313 -14.31 4.01 -4.58
CA LYS A 313 -13.58 5.28 -4.47
C LYS A 313 -12.45 5.16 -3.47
N ALA A 314 -11.26 5.63 -3.83
CA ALA A 314 -10.05 5.58 -2.99
C ALA A 314 -9.74 6.90 -2.26
N ALA A 315 -10.54 7.95 -2.46
CA ALA A 315 -10.34 9.24 -1.80
C ALA A 315 -11.67 9.99 -1.63
N PRO A 316 -11.81 10.84 -0.59
CA PRO A 316 -12.97 11.70 -0.42
C PRO A 316 -13.04 12.78 -1.53
N PRO A 317 -14.24 13.27 -1.88
CA PRO A 317 -15.54 12.94 -1.27
C PRO A 317 -16.10 11.59 -1.72
N PHE A 318 -16.55 10.77 -0.75
CA PHE A 318 -17.24 9.51 -1.01
C PHE A 318 -18.72 9.77 -1.32
N ALA A 319 -18.97 10.21 -2.56
CA ALA A 319 -20.27 10.67 -3.00
C ALA A 319 -20.70 10.02 -4.32
N TRP A 320 -21.96 9.59 -4.41
CA TRP A 320 -22.54 8.94 -5.59
C TRP A 320 -23.88 9.57 -5.96
N GLU A 321 -24.01 9.96 -7.22
CA GLU A 321 -25.23 10.55 -7.75
C GLU A 321 -26.30 9.48 -8.03
N VAL A 322 -27.50 9.69 -7.51
CA VAL A 322 -28.71 8.95 -7.83
C VAL A 322 -29.59 9.87 -8.68
N THR A 323 -30.07 9.36 -9.81
CA THR A 323 -30.99 10.11 -10.68
C THR A 323 -32.18 9.24 -11.05
N ASN A 324 -33.35 9.86 -11.13
CA ASN A 324 -34.59 9.21 -11.55
C ASN A 324 -34.90 7.93 -10.75
N ILE A 325 -34.83 8.01 -9.42
CA ILE A 325 -35.03 6.84 -8.55
C ILE A 325 -36.47 6.27 -8.69
N PRO A 326 -36.64 4.96 -8.93
CA PRO A 326 -37.96 4.34 -9.01
C PRO A 326 -38.69 4.30 -7.66
N GLU A 327 -40.00 4.07 -7.71
CA GLU A 327 -40.80 3.76 -6.51
C GLU A 327 -40.29 2.47 -5.84
N GLY A 328 -40.18 2.48 -4.52
CA GLY A 328 -39.72 1.32 -3.75
C GLY A 328 -39.14 1.68 -2.39
N SER A 329 -38.81 0.65 -1.63
CA SER A 329 -37.99 0.79 -0.41
C SER A 329 -36.60 0.29 -0.72
N TYR A 330 -35.58 1.05 -0.29
CA TYR A 330 -34.18 0.76 -0.57
C TYR A 330 -33.39 0.64 0.73
N GLU A 331 -32.54 -0.39 0.81
CA GLU A 331 -31.54 -0.55 1.86
C GLU A 331 -30.19 -0.03 1.36
N ILE A 332 -29.60 0.93 2.07
CA ILE A 332 -28.36 1.60 1.68
C ILE A 332 -27.31 1.39 2.77
N TYR A 333 -26.09 1.04 2.36
CA TYR A 333 -24.93 0.99 3.25
C TYR A 333 -23.63 1.22 2.48
N CYS A 334 -22.58 1.58 3.20
CA CYS A 334 -21.23 1.70 2.67
C CYS A 334 -20.32 0.63 3.27
N ILE A 335 -19.38 0.12 2.47
CA ILE A 335 -18.28 -0.73 2.93
C ILE A 335 -16.99 0.05 2.73
N ALA A 336 -16.20 0.18 3.79
CA ALA A 336 -14.86 0.75 3.77
C ALA A 336 -13.82 -0.35 3.98
N ALA A 337 -12.66 -0.22 3.33
CA ALA A 337 -11.51 -1.10 3.52
C ALA A 337 -10.23 -0.28 3.59
N ASP A 338 -9.30 -0.70 4.44
CA ASP A 338 -7.95 -0.14 4.56
C ASP A 338 -6.97 -0.83 3.58
N GLU A 339 -5.70 -0.41 3.58
CA GLU A 339 -4.62 -1.01 2.77
C GLU A 339 -4.10 -2.36 3.35
N TRP A 340 -4.61 -2.80 4.50
CA TRP A 340 -4.24 -4.04 5.20
C TRP A 340 -5.35 -5.10 5.17
N ASP A 341 -6.33 -4.96 4.25
CA ASP A 341 -7.49 -5.82 4.07
C ASP A 341 -8.46 -5.90 5.28
N ASN A 342 -8.35 -4.98 6.26
CA ASN A 342 -9.40 -4.78 7.25
C ASN A 342 -10.57 -4.04 6.60
N SER A 343 -11.79 -4.43 6.94
CA SER A 343 -12.99 -3.82 6.36
C SER A 343 -14.12 -3.68 7.37
N ALA A 344 -14.93 -2.65 7.15
CA ALA A 344 -16.11 -2.37 7.94
C ALA A 344 -17.30 -2.02 7.06
N MET A 345 -18.48 -2.37 7.56
CA MET A 345 -19.76 -2.05 6.95
C MET A 345 -20.47 -1.04 7.84
N SER A 346 -21.03 0.01 7.22
CA SER A 346 -21.85 0.99 7.93
C SER A 346 -23.14 0.34 8.45
N PRO A 347 -23.84 0.99 9.41
CA PRO A 347 -25.26 0.70 9.61
C PRO A 347 -26.02 0.79 8.28
N VAL A 348 -27.01 -0.09 8.11
CA VAL A 348 -27.94 -0.05 6.98
C VAL A 348 -29.00 1.01 7.28
N ILE A 349 -29.24 1.91 6.33
CA ILE A 349 -30.35 2.85 6.37
C ILE A 349 -31.42 2.44 5.37
N GLY A 350 -32.68 2.65 5.71
CA GLY A 350 -33.82 2.46 4.82
C GLY A 350 -34.34 3.80 4.31
N ILE A 351 -34.57 3.92 3.00
CA ILE A 351 -35.32 5.05 2.43
C ILE A 351 -36.57 4.55 1.71
N LEU A 352 -37.58 5.41 1.62
CA LEU A 352 -38.82 5.13 0.90
C LEU A 352 -38.98 6.11 -0.28
N VAL A 353 -39.22 5.57 -1.46
CA VAL A 353 -39.60 6.35 -2.63
C VAL A 353 -41.06 6.06 -2.94
N GLU A 354 -41.89 7.10 -2.86
CA GLU A 354 -43.33 7.00 -3.08
C GLU A 354 -43.85 8.18 -3.90
N GLN A 355 -45.08 8.05 -4.39
CA GLN A 355 -45.75 9.16 -5.06
C GLN A 355 -46.08 10.25 -4.03
N GLY A 356 -45.59 11.46 -4.27
CA GLY A 356 -45.91 12.62 -3.47
C GLY A 356 -47.40 12.80 -3.34
N GLY A 357 -47.86 12.87 -2.10
CA GLY A 357 -49.22 13.25 -1.79
C GLY A 357 -49.54 14.56 -2.51
N MET A 358 -50.47 14.51 -3.47
CA MET A 358 -51.01 15.73 -4.07
C MET A 358 -51.43 16.67 -2.93
N PRO A 359 -51.02 17.95 -2.92
CA PRO A 359 -51.64 18.93 -2.05
C PRO A 359 -53.14 18.87 -2.32
N GLY A 360 -53.93 18.41 -1.34
CA GLY A 360 -55.36 18.27 -1.49
C GLY A 360 -55.96 19.60 -1.96
N ASP A 361 -56.44 19.61 -3.19
CA ASP A 361 -57.22 20.69 -3.74
C ASP A 361 -58.47 20.85 -2.86
N GLY A 362 -58.55 21.97 -2.15
CA GLY A 362 -59.65 22.32 -1.26
C GLY A 362 -60.92 22.68 -2.04
N GLY A 363 -61.39 21.75 -2.88
CA GLY A 363 -62.63 21.84 -3.65
C GLY A 363 -63.86 21.82 -2.74
N ALA A 364 -64.14 22.94 -2.10
CA ALA A 364 -65.44 23.23 -1.51
C ALA A 364 -66.40 23.63 -2.64
N ASP A 365 -66.93 22.63 -3.33
CA ASP A 365 -68.05 22.79 -4.27
C ASP A 365 -69.34 22.39 -3.53
N SER A 366 -70.14 23.38 -3.13
CA SER A 366 -71.55 23.19 -2.76
C SER A 366 -72.34 24.47 -2.99
N GLY A 367 -72.75 24.68 -4.24
CA GLY A 367 -73.90 25.50 -4.57
C GLY A 367 -75.21 24.70 -4.39
N GLY A 368 -76.24 25.31 -3.81
CA GLY A 368 -77.57 24.69 -3.67
C GLY A 368 -78.60 25.46 -2.84
N ASP A 369 -79.08 26.59 -3.38
CA ASP A 369 -80.47 27.08 -3.46
C ASP A 369 -81.49 27.00 -2.27
N SER A 370 -82.03 28.19 -1.96
CA SER A 370 -83.43 28.61 -1.68
C SER A 370 -84.34 27.96 -0.60
N GLY A 371 -84.95 28.85 0.21
CA GLY A 371 -86.33 28.69 0.71
C GLY A 371 -86.53 29.10 2.17
N GLY A 372 -87.17 30.25 2.42
CA GLY A 372 -87.48 30.75 3.76
C GLY A 372 -88.79 30.26 4.37
N ASP A 373 -88.96 30.42 5.69
CA ASP A 373 -90.13 31.03 6.33
C ASP A 373 -89.85 31.28 7.83
N SER A 374 -90.57 32.26 8.33
CA SER A 374 -90.67 32.92 9.63
C SER A 374 -90.91 32.05 10.89
N GLY A 375 -90.51 32.58 12.05
CA GLY A 375 -90.97 32.09 13.35
C GLY A 375 -90.14 32.60 14.53
N SER A 376 -90.79 33.32 15.44
CA SER A 376 -90.24 34.15 16.52
C SER A 376 -89.71 33.41 17.76
N ASP A 377 -89.02 34.22 18.58
CA ASP A 377 -89.00 34.26 20.06
C ASP A 377 -87.96 33.44 20.86
N SER A 378 -87.03 34.24 21.43
CA SER A 378 -86.86 34.50 22.88
C SER A 378 -85.69 33.89 23.66
N GLY A 379 -84.83 34.82 24.15
CA GLY A 379 -84.10 34.77 25.43
C GLY A 379 -82.78 33.99 25.42
N GLY A 380 -81.64 34.51 25.86
CA GLY A 380 -81.32 35.77 26.52
C GLY A 380 -79.83 35.72 26.93
N GLU A 381 -79.22 36.91 26.98
CA GLU A 381 -78.12 37.36 27.87
C GLU A 381 -76.90 36.44 28.13
N SER A 382 -75.65 36.89 28.07
CA SER A 382 -75.13 38.26 28.28
C SER A 382 -73.62 38.33 27.96
N GLY A 383 -73.22 39.49 27.43
CA GLY A 383 -71.91 40.18 27.61
C GLY A 383 -70.68 39.51 26.98
N GLY A 384 -70.08 40.02 25.92
CA GLY A 384 -69.67 41.42 25.68
C GLY A 384 -68.15 41.50 25.85
N GLU A 385 -67.40 41.31 24.76
CA GLU A 385 -66.73 42.36 23.95
C GLU A 385 -65.52 42.96 24.68
N ASP A 386 -64.29 42.61 24.32
CA ASP A 386 -63.52 42.99 23.12
C ASP A 386 -62.79 44.34 23.29
N SER A 387 -61.46 44.29 23.17
CA SER A 387 -60.61 45.41 22.75
C SER A 387 -59.21 44.87 22.46
N GLY A 388 -58.83 44.88 21.19
CA GLY A 388 -57.62 44.25 20.67
C GLY A 388 -56.34 45.11 20.65
N GLY A 389 -55.37 44.62 19.87
CA GLY A 389 -54.36 45.44 19.17
C GLY A 389 -52.93 45.46 19.71
N LEU A 390 -52.12 44.45 19.35
CA LEU A 390 -50.78 44.46 18.64
C LEU A 390 -49.69 45.53 18.95
N PRO A 391 -48.39 45.38 18.55
CA PRO A 391 -47.44 44.22 18.38
C PRO A 391 -46.00 44.56 18.96
N PRO A 392 -44.83 44.16 18.37
CA PRO A 392 -44.03 42.93 18.50
C PRO A 392 -42.62 43.09 19.15
N GLY A 393 -41.97 41.96 19.48
CA GLY A 393 -40.48 41.82 19.53
C GLY A 393 -39.79 42.01 20.90
N PHE A 394 -38.60 41.40 21.02
CA PHE A 394 -37.69 41.26 22.18
C PHE A 394 -38.11 40.14 23.16
N GLY A 395 -37.41 39.02 23.35
CA GLY A 395 -36.07 38.59 22.97
C GLY A 395 -35.36 38.04 24.21
N LEU A 396 -34.89 36.78 24.14
CA LEU A 396 -33.90 36.12 25.01
C LEU A 396 -34.40 35.94 26.48
N ASP A 397 -34.08 34.91 27.25
CA ASP A 397 -32.87 34.14 27.42
C ASP A 397 -33.12 32.88 28.28
N ASP A 398 -32.34 31.85 27.96
CA ASP A 398 -31.69 30.84 28.80
C ASP A 398 -32.32 30.21 30.06
N SER A 399 -32.06 28.88 30.08
CA SER A 399 -31.65 28.06 31.22
C SER A 399 -32.72 27.47 32.14
N ASP A 400 -33.13 26.25 31.80
CA ASP A 400 -33.53 25.24 32.79
C ASP A 400 -32.56 24.05 32.69
N SER A 401 -31.56 24.04 33.58
CA SER A 401 -30.77 22.84 33.90
C SER A 401 -31.11 22.45 35.34
N GLY A 402 -32.14 21.62 35.47
CA GLY A 402 -32.56 20.97 36.70
C GLY A 402 -31.83 19.64 36.93
N CYS A 403 -31.02 19.64 37.99
CA CYS A 403 -30.76 18.57 38.97
C CYS A 403 -30.61 17.09 38.56
N ALA A 404 -29.45 16.59 38.95
CA ALA A 404 -29.08 15.20 39.17
C ALA A 404 -29.92 14.47 40.26
N CYS A 405 -30.01 13.14 40.12
CA CYS A 405 -30.11 12.11 41.17
C CYS A 405 -29.41 10.85 40.60
N ALA A 406 -28.28 10.41 41.18
CA ALA A 406 -28.15 9.28 42.12
C ALA A 406 -28.53 7.91 41.49
N SER A 407 -27.79 6.80 41.59
CA SER A 407 -27.04 6.23 42.73
C SER A 407 -26.35 4.91 42.31
N ASP A 408 -25.29 4.52 43.05
CA ASP A 408 -24.84 3.14 43.41
C ASP A 408 -24.54 2.11 42.28
N GLY A 409 -23.51 1.25 42.28
CA GLY A 409 -22.52 0.82 43.27
C GLY A 409 -22.11 -0.65 42.96
N LEU A 410 -20.87 -0.86 42.46
CA LEU A 410 -20.01 -2.08 42.51
C LEU A 410 -20.52 -3.40 41.83
N PRO A 411 -19.68 -4.44 41.53
CA PRO A 411 -18.26 -4.65 41.80
C PRO A 411 -17.37 -5.21 40.65
N THR A 412 -16.06 -5.24 40.94
CA THR A 412 -14.93 -5.95 40.31
C THR A 412 -15.12 -7.46 40.03
N ARG A 413 -14.64 -7.95 38.87
CA ARG A 413 -14.13 -9.33 38.67
C ARG A 413 -13.00 -9.42 37.62
N ALA A 414 -12.01 -10.25 37.93
CA ALA A 414 -10.76 -10.53 37.23
C ALA A 414 -10.92 -11.40 35.96
N PRO A 415 -9.90 -11.48 35.07
CA PRO A 415 -10.02 -12.16 33.77
C PRO A 415 -9.79 -13.68 33.85
N ALA A 416 -10.54 -14.42 33.03
CA ALA A 416 -10.41 -15.86 32.87
C ALA A 416 -9.41 -16.19 31.74
N LEU A 417 -8.38 -16.95 32.11
CA LEU A 417 -7.46 -17.65 31.22
C LEU A 417 -8.22 -18.71 30.40
N MET A 418 -8.17 -18.65 29.06
CA MET A 418 -8.54 -19.78 28.20
C MET A 418 -7.32 -20.40 27.55
N LEU A 419 -7.16 -21.69 27.83
CA LEU A 419 -6.13 -22.61 27.35
C LEU A 419 -6.59 -23.15 25.97
N LEU A 420 -5.86 -22.88 24.89
CA LEU A 420 -6.08 -23.54 23.60
C LEU A 420 -5.19 -24.79 23.48
N THR A 421 -5.81 -25.97 23.40
CA THR A 421 -5.13 -27.26 23.21
C THR A 421 -4.94 -27.56 21.72
N LEU A 422 -3.70 -27.87 21.34
CA LEU A 422 -3.27 -28.39 20.05
C LEU A 422 -3.79 -29.82 19.76
N LEU A 423 -4.37 -30.01 18.58
CA LEU A 423 -4.50 -31.26 17.81
C LEU A 423 -4.05 -30.88 16.38
N GLY A 424 -3.23 -31.58 15.60
CA GLY A 424 -2.79 -32.96 15.55
C GLY A 424 -2.58 -33.26 14.05
N LEU A 425 -1.37 -33.67 13.64
CA LEU A 425 -0.85 -33.81 12.26
C LEU A 425 -1.78 -34.51 11.24
N PRO A 426 -1.66 -34.22 9.92
CA PRO A 426 -2.14 -35.10 8.87
C PRO A 426 -1.11 -36.18 8.49
N LEU A 427 -1.57 -37.43 8.46
CA LEU A 427 -0.86 -38.59 7.94
C LEU A 427 -0.87 -38.62 6.40
N LEU A 428 0.28 -39.00 5.85
CA LEU A 428 0.50 -39.34 4.44
C LEU A 428 -0.50 -40.38 3.92
N ARG A 429 -0.92 -40.23 2.66
CA ARG A 429 -1.25 -41.39 1.82
C ARG A 429 -0.87 -41.18 0.35
N ARG A 430 0.21 -41.85 -0.05
CA ARG A 430 0.55 -42.19 -1.45
C ARG A 430 -0.29 -43.38 -1.91
N ARG A 431 -0.79 -43.30 -3.15
CA ARG A 431 -1.10 -44.35 -4.18
C ARG A 431 -2.18 -43.74 -5.09
N GLN A 432 -2.09 -43.71 -6.42
CA GLN A 432 -1.35 -44.52 -7.38
C GLN A 432 -0.65 -43.66 -8.43
#